data_AF-A0A7R8V266-F1
#
_entry.id   AF-A0A7R8V266-F1
#
_cell.length_a   1.000
_cell.length_b   1.000
_cell.length_c   1.000
_cell.angle_alpha   90.00
_cell.angle_beta   90.00
_cell.angle_gamma   90.00
#
_symmetry.space_group_name_H-M   'P 1'
#
loop_
_entity.id
_entity.type
_entity.pdbx_description
1 polymer ?
#
loop_
_entity_poly.entity_id
_entity_poly.type
_entity_poly.pdbx_seq_one_letter_code
_entity_poly.pdbx_strand_id
1 'polypeptide(L)'
;MQSLCWTTRFLSRALRNGFATLVEPHVKPRPRFVSVVCGFPKDFLESKYKLGKFGDDAWFKTQTPNADVIGVADGVGGWRSYGIDPGEFSSFLMKTCERLVHCSGFNPQRPVNLLTYSYCELLEQKKPILGSSTACVLVLHRETSTLYTANIGDSGFIVVRKGEIVHRSEEQQHYFNTPFQLSLPPPGHGHNVLSDSPESADTLSFPVKEGDVILVATDGVFDNVPVKILLDVLKEIEGENDPVKLQMTANTIALMARSLSFDSEFMSPFAINARRNNINATGGKPDDITVVLATIVA
;
A
#
# COMPACT_ATOMS: atom_id res chain seq x y z
N MET A 1 -22.45 -98.61 -3.49
CA MET A 1 -23.91 -98.53 -3.20
C MET A 1 -24.19 -97.17 -2.59
N GLN A 2 -25.05 -96.36 -3.27
CA GLN A 2 -25.99 -95.31 -2.78
C GLN A 2 -25.45 -94.19 -1.84
N SER A 3 -25.83 -92.91 -1.88
CA SER A 3 -26.74 -92.07 -2.70
C SER A 3 -26.65 -90.60 -2.21
N LEU A 4 -26.94 -89.64 -3.11
CA LEU A 4 -27.68 -88.36 -2.96
C LEU A 4 -27.58 -87.44 -1.70
N CYS A 5 -27.31 -86.14 -1.91
CA CYS A 5 -28.22 -84.96 -1.73
C CYS A 5 -27.39 -83.64 -1.69
N TRP A 6 -27.41 -82.78 -2.72
CA TRP A 6 -28.25 -81.58 -2.92
C TRP A 6 -28.12 -80.42 -1.90
N THR A 7 -27.41 -79.36 -2.36
CA THR A 7 -27.70 -77.90 -2.29
C THR A 7 -28.00 -77.20 -0.95
N THR A 8 -27.22 -76.15 -0.63
CA THR A 8 -27.61 -74.71 -0.56
C THR A 8 -26.80 -73.91 0.47
N ARG A 9 -26.22 -72.77 0.04
CA ARG A 9 -26.27 -71.42 0.65
C ARG A 9 -24.98 -70.61 0.40
N PHE A 10 -25.02 -69.86 -0.71
CA PHE A 10 -24.38 -68.57 -0.85
C PHE A 10 -25.02 -67.54 0.12
N LEU A 11 -24.29 -66.43 0.34
CA LEU A 11 -24.67 -65.16 0.99
C LEU A 11 -24.43 -65.05 2.49
N SER A 12 -23.28 -64.48 2.86
CA SER A 12 -23.18 -63.39 3.87
C SER A 12 -21.75 -62.86 3.95
N ARG A 13 -21.38 -61.94 3.05
CA ARG A 13 -20.25 -61.01 3.24
C ARG A 13 -20.38 -59.80 2.30
N ALA A 14 -21.51 -59.12 2.39
CA ALA A 14 -21.74 -57.82 1.77
C ALA A 14 -22.37 -56.88 2.80
N LEU A 15 -21.55 -56.36 3.72
CA LEU A 15 -21.88 -55.22 4.60
C LEU A 15 -20.56 -54.60 5.12
N ARG A 16 -19.73 -54.10 4.20
CA ARG A 16 -18.68 -53.09 4.47
C ARG A 16 -18.58 -52.14 3.27
N ASN A 17 -19.70 -51.54 2.89
CA ASN A 17 -19.72 -50.32 2.10
C ASN A 17 -20.20 -49.19 3.01
N GLY A 18 -19.28 -48.70 3.84
CA GLY A 18 -19.38 -47.34 4.39
C GLY A 18 -18.61 -46.44 3.44
N PHE A 19 -19.29 -45.86 2.46
CA PHE A 19 -18.78 -44.71 1.73
C PHE A 19 -18.69 -43.56 2.74
N ALA A 20 -17.54 -43.42 3.38
CA ALA A 20 -17.15 -42.15 3.96
C ALA A 20 -16.77 -41.26 2.78
N THR A 21 -17.74 -40.52 2.24
CA THR A 21 -17.45 -39.31 1.48
C THR A 21 -16.62 -38.41 2.39
N LEU A 22 -15.31 -38.43 2.19
CA LEU A 22 -14.43 -37.38 2.67
C LEU A 22 -14.95 -36.10 1.99
N VAL A 23 -15.75 -35.34 2.73
CA VAL A 23 -16.00 -33.94 2.42
C VAL A 23 -14.62 -33.31 2.50
N GLU A 24 -13.99 -33.06 1.35
CA GLU A 24 -12.88 -32.13 1.30
C GLU A 24 -13.40 -30.87 1.99
N PRO A 25 -12.73 -30.38 3.06
CA PRO A 25 -13.17 -29.14 3.67
C PRO A 25 -13.25 -28.12 2.55
N HIS A 26 -14.41 -27.49 2.36
CA HIS A 26 -14.55 -26.35 1.47
C HIS A 26 -13.57 -25.29 1.98
N VAL A 27 -12.34 -25.31 1.48
CA VAL A 27 -11.33 -24.31 1.79
C VAL A 27 -11.87 -23.05 1.15
N LYS A 28 -12.44 -22.16 1.97
CA LYS A 28 -12.82 -20.84 1.49
C LYS A 28 -11.59 -20.24 0.81
N PRO A 29 -11.73 -19.74 -0.42
CA PRO A 29 -10.62 -19.07 -1.08
C PRO A 29 -10.10 -17.96 -0.16
N ARG A 30 -8.78 -17.93 0.03
CA ARG A 30 -8.13 -16.93 0.86
C ARG A 30 -8.02 -15.63 0.06
N PRO A 31 -8.42 -14.47 0.61
CA PRO A 31 -8.32 -13.22 -0.11
C PRO A 31 -6.86 -12.92 -0.44
N ARG A 32 -6.63 -12.32 -1.60
CA ARG A 32 -5.33 -11.83 -2.05
C ARG A 32 -5.49 -10.53 -2.81
N PHE A 33 -4.39 -9.81 -3.01
CA PHE A 33 -4.39 -8.67 -3.92
C PHE A 33 -4.23 -9.12 -5.38
N VAL A 34 -4.96 -8.45 -6.27
CA VAL A 34 -4.47 -8.18 -7.63
C VAL A 34 -4.03 -6.73 -7.63
N SER A 35 -2.72 -6.48 -7.70
CA SER A 35 -2.18 -5.12 -7.54
C SER A 35 -1.26 -4.69 -8.68
N VAL A 36 -1.37 -3.42 -9.04
CA VAL A 36 -0.66 -2.73 -10.11
C VAL A 36 -0.05 -1.43 -9.60
N VAL A 37 0.93 -0.89 -10.32
CA VAL A 37 1.61 0.33 -9.91
C VAL A 37 1.79 1.25 -11.11
N CYS A 38 1.61 2.54 -10.90
CA CYS A 38 1.93 3.59 -11.86
C CYS A 38 2.53 4.78 -11.12
N GLY A 39 3.38 5.55 -11.77
CA GLY A 39 3.93 6.76 -11.18
C GLY A 39 4.84 7.50 -12.12
N PHE A 40 5.14 8.75 -11.76
CA PHE A 40 5.94 9.67 -12.54
C PHE A 40 6.81 10.51 -11.60
N PRO A 41 8.09 10.72 -11.90
CA PRO A 41 8.84 11.76 -11.24
C PRO A 41 8.27 13.14 -11.60
N LYS A 42 8.38 14.10 -10.69
CA LYS A 42 8.12 15.52 -10.90
C LYS A 42 8.90 16.01 -12.13
N ASP A 43 10.21 15.76 -12.13
CA ASP A 43 11.12 16.11 -13.21
C ASP A 43 11.62 14.86 -13.96
N PHE A 44 11.21 14.72 -15.22
CA PHE A 44 11.65 13.60 -16.07
C PHE A 44 13.10 13.71 -16.56
N LEU A 45 13.65 14.92 -16.66
CA LEU A 45 15.00 15.14 -17.20
C LEU A 45 16.07 14.80 -16.17
N GLU A 46 15.78 15.07 -14.90
CA GLU A 46 16.70 14.81 -13.79
C GLU A 46 16.56 13.39 -13.22
N SER A 47 15.38 12.78 -13.37
CA SER A 47 15.10 11.48 -12.76
C SER A 47 15.66 10.30 -13.57
N LYS A 48 16.40 9.42 -12.88
CA LYS A 48 16.85 8.15 -13.44
C LYS A 48 15.87 7.05 -13.06
N TYR A 49 15.44 6.28 -14.05
CA TYR A 49 14.60 5.11 -13.81
C TYR A 49 15.28 4.12 -12.85
N LYS A 50 14.54 3.74 -11.80
CA LYS A 50 14.94 2.70 -10.84
C LYS A 50 13.66 2.00 -10.40
N LEU A 51 13.63 0.67 -10.50
CA LEU A 51 12.47 -0.11 -10.07
C LEU A 51 12.16 0.18 -8.59
N GLY A 52 10.88 0.43 -8.30
CA GLY A 52 10.42 0.79 -6.95
C GLY A 52 10.66 2.27 -6.57
N LYS A 53 11.01 3.14 -7.53
CA LYS A 53 11.24 4.59 -7.29
C LYS A 53 10.65 5.43 -8.44
N PHE A 54 9.99 6.54 -8.12
CA PHE A 54 9.53 7.55 -9.07
C PHE A 54 9.92 8.94 -8.54
N GLY A 55 11.04 9.49 -9.01
CA GLY A 55 11.56 10.73 -8.41
C GLY A 55 11.99 10.47 -6.97
N ASP A 56 11.52 11.24 -5.99
CA ASP A 56 11.80 10.97 -4.57
C ASP A 56 10.85 9.94 -3.94
N ASP A 57 9.76 9.59 -4.62
CA ASP A 57 8.87 8.55 -4.14
C ASP A 57 9.47 7.15 -4.29
N ALA A 58 9.10 6.26 -3.39
CA ALA A 58 9.37 4.84 -3.47
C ALA A 58 8.13 4.00 -3.18
N TRP A 59 8.14 2.77 -3.69
CA TRP A 59 7.07 1.80 -3.44
C TRP A 59 7.60 0.37 -3.42
N PHE A 60 6.82 -0.52 -2.81
CA PHE A 60 7.01 -1.96 -2.95
C PHE A 60 5.68 -2.71 -2.96
N LYS A 61 5.70 -3.92 -3.51
CA LYS A 61 4.62 -4.90 -3.37
C LYS A 61 5.20 -6.30 -3.27
N THR A 62 4.74 -7.08 -2.31
CA THR A 62 5.24 -8.44 -2.10
C THR A 62 4.17 -9.33 -1.46
N GLN A 63 4.39 -10.64 -1.46
CA GLN A 63 3.45 -11.60 -0.90
C GLN A 63 4.16 -12.76 -0.20
N THR A 64 3.49 -13.31 0.79
CA THR A 64 3.82 -14.55 1.50
C THR A 64 2.62 -15.50 1.41
N PRO A 65 2.74 -16.77 1.83
CA PRO A 65 1.58 -17.67 1.91
C PRO A 65 0.42 -17.14 2.78
N ASN A 66 0.70 -16.25 3.73
CA ASN A 66 -0.27 -15.77 4.73
C ASN A 66 -0.64 -14.29 4.58
N ALA A 67 0.05 -13.51 3.73
CA ALA A 67 -0.21 -12.09 3.59
C ALA A 67 0.21 -11.52 2.23
N ASP A 68 -0.50 -10.48 1.79
CA ASP A 68 -0.07 -9.57 0.71
C ASP A 68 0.30 -8.23 1.33
N VAL A 69 1.37 -7.60 0.86
CA VAL A 69 1.89 -6.34 1.42
C VAL A 69 2.19 -5.36 0.32
N ILE A 70 1.72 -4.13 0.47
CA ILE A 70 2.00 -3.01 -0.42
C ILE A 70 2.39 -1.79 0.41
N GLY A 71 3.22 -0.92 -0.14
CA GLY A 71 3.54 0.34 0.52
C GLY A 71 4.13 1.38 -0.41
N VAL A 72 4.02 2.63 0.03
CA VAL A 72 4.60 3.81 -0.60
C VAL A 72 5.33 4.65 0.44
N ALA A 73 6.29 5.44 0.00
CA ALA A 73 7.00 6.42 0.82
C ALA A 73 7.38 7.61 -0.06
N ASP A 74 7.20 8.83 0.44
CA ASP A 74 7.64 10.06 -0.22
C ASP A 74 8.81 10.67 0.56
N GLY A 75 9.93 10.87 -0.13
CA GLY A 75 11.13 11.49 0.42
C GLY A 75 11.01 13.01 0.43
N VAL A 76 11.18 13.63 1.60
CA VAL A 76 10.90 15.06 1.78
C VAL A 76 11.82 15.93 0.93
N GLY A 77 11.24 16.62 -0.06
CA GLY A 77 11.99 17.31 -1.10
C GLY A 77 12.95 18.42 -0.65
N GLY A 78 12.75 18.99 0.54
CA GLY A 78 13.56 20.08 1.11
C GLY A 78 15.04 19.72 1.32
N TRP A 79 15.37 18.42 1.43
CA TRP A 79 16.75 17.96 1.60
C TRP A 79 17.65 18.25 0.39
N ARG A 80 17.07 18.44 -0.81
CA ARG A 80 17.84 18.81 -2.01
C ARG A 80 18.63 20.11 -1.83
N SER A 81 18.12 21.06 -1.04
CA SER A 81 18.81 22.32 -0.71
C SER A 81 20.13 22.11 0.03
N TYR A 82 20.32 20.94 0.65
CA TYR A 82 21.52 20.52 1.37
C TYR A 82 22.38 19.55 0.55
N GLY A 83 22.06 19.32 -0.73
CA GLY A 83 22.75 18.37 -1.59
C GLY A 83 22.46 16.89 -1.26
N ILE A 84 21.34 16.62 -0.58
CA ILE A 84 20.91 15.27 -0.17
C ILE A 84 19.77 14.83 -1.10
N ASP A 85 19.88 13.62 -1.68
CA ASP A 85 18.83 12.99 -2.51
C ASP A 85 17.72 12.43 -1.59
N PRO A 86 16.53 13.04 -1.54
CA PRO A 86 15.47 12.60 -0.62
C PRO A 86 14.97 11.19 -0.96
N GLY A 87 15.03 10.83 -2.24
CA GLY A 87 14.65 9.51 -2.71
C GLY A 87 15.65 8.39 -2.35
N GLU A 88 16.79 8.67 -1.73
CA GLU A 88 17.61 7.62 -1.12
C GLU A 88 16.96 7.07 0.15
N PHE A 89 16.36 7.95 0.96
CA PHE A 89 15.73 7.60 2.23
C PHE A 89 14.46 6.77 2.02
N SER A 90 13.51 7.27 1.21
CA SER A 90 12.26 6.58 0.87
C SER A 90 12.54 5.22 0.19
N SER A 91 13.49 5.18 -0.74
CA SER A 91 13.88 3.96 -1.46
C SER A 91 14.49 2.92 -0.54
N PHE A 92 15.30 3.33 0.44
CA PHE A 92 15.83 2.40 1.44
C PHE A 92 14.71 1.84 2.31
N LEU A 93 13.81 2.70 2.80
CA LEU A 93 12.68 2.26 3.63
C LEU A 93 11.84 1.18 2.92
N MET A 94 11.36 1.46 1.71
CA MET A 94 10.47 0.54 1.01
C MET A 94 11.15 -0.78 0.65
N LYS A 95 12.42 -0.76 0.25
CA LYS A 95 13.19 -1.99 -0.04
C LYS A 95 13.44 -2.84 1.19
N THR A 96 13.70 -2.20 2.33
CA THR A 96 13.93 -2.89 3.59
C THR A 96 12.62 -3.47 4.11
N CYS A 97 11.49 -2.74 4.04
CA CYS A 97 10.17 -3.29 4.32
C CYS A 97 9.87 -4.52 3.45
N GLU A 98 10.10 -4.45 2.14
CA GLU A 98 9.90 -5.59 1.23
C GLU A 98 10.69 -6.83 1.67
N ARG A 99 11.97 -6.64 2.02
CA ARG A 99 12.82 -7.74 2.50
C ARG A 99 12.34 -8.30 3.84
N LEU A 100 11.95 -7.44 4.78
CA LEU A 100 11.53 -7.81 6.13
C LEU A 100 10.25 -8.65 6.15
N VAL A 101 9.36 -8.50 5.16
CA VAL A 101 8.16 -9.34 5.00
C VAL A 101 8.50 -10.83 4.86
N HIS A 102 9.70 -11.15 4.34
CA HIS A 102 10.16 -12.54 4.17
C HIS A 102 11.00 -13.06 5.34
N CYS A 103 11.20 -12.27 6.39
CA CYS A 103 11.93 -12.69 7.58
C CYS A 103 11.00 -13.39 8.59
N SER A 104 11.56 -14.27 9.43
CA SER A 104 10.80 -15.04 10.43
C SER A 104 10.07 -14.19 11.48
N GLY A 105 10.46 -12.93 11.66
CA GLY A 105 9.84 -11.98 12.58
C GLY A 105 8.67 -11.18 12.00
N PHE A 106 8.29 -11.40 10.74
CA PHE A 106 7.18 -10.66 10.13
C PHE A 106 5.85 -10.99 10.82
N ASN A 107 5.20 -9.94 11.36
CA ASN A 107 3.85 -10.03 11.93
C ASN A 107 2.86 -9.28 11.04
N PRO A 108 1.95 -9.97 10.32
CA PRO A 108 1.04 -9.32 9.40
C PRO A 108 -0.01 -8.42 10.08
N GLN A 109 -0.19 -8.55 11.40
CA GLN A 109 -1.14 -7.73 12.17
C GLN A 109 -0.52 -6.43 12.69
N ARG A 110 0.79 -6.21 12.50
CA ARG A 110 1.51 -5.02 12.98
C ARG A 110 2.38 -4.41 11.89
N PRO A 111 1.81 -3.77 10.86
CA PRO A 111 2.57 -3.13 9.77
C PRO A 111 3.54 -2.06 10.28
N VAL A 112 3.22 -1.39 11.40
CA VAL A 112 4.13 -0.43 12.05
C VAL A 112 5.50 -1.05 12.36
N ASN A 113 5.57 -2.34 12.69
CA ASN A 113 6.84 -3.02 12.93
C ASN A 113 7.73 -3.05 11.67
N LEU A 114 7.14 -3.13 10.46
CA LEU A 114 7.92 -3.04 9.22
C LEU A 114 8.59 -1.67 9.09
N LEU A 115 7.86 -0.59 9.41
CA LEU A 115 8.41 0.76 9.41
C LEU A 115 9.47 0.93 10.50
N THR A 116 9.19 0.49 11.73
CA THR A 116 10.14 0.55 12.86
C THR A 116 11.44 -0.17 12.52
N TYR A 117 11.40 -1.44 12.12
CA TYR A 117 12.61 -2.21 11.83
C TYR A 117 13.35 -1.68 10.61
N SER A 118 12.62 -1.25 9.58
CA SER A 118 13.24 -0.63 8.41
C SER A 118 13.97 0.68 8.76
N TYR A 119 13.37 1.49 9.62
CA TYR A 119 13.98 2.73 10.09
C TYR A 119 15.19 2.46 10.99
N CYS A 120 15.10 1.49 11.92
CA CYS A 120 16.25 1.07 12.72
C CYS A 120 17.43 0.63 11.84
N GLU A 121 17.20 -0.20 10.81
CA GLU A 121 18.27 -0.60 9.89
C GLU A 121 18.84 0.56 9.08
N LEU A 122 18.02 1.58 8.77
CA LEU A 122 18.47 2.80 8.10
C LEU A 122 19.43 3.58 9.00
N LEU A 123 19.08 3.75 10.28
CA LEU A 123 19.89 4.46 11.27
C LEU A 123 21.24 3.76 11.55
N GLU A 124 21.30 2.43 11.37
CA GLU A 124 22.51 1.62 11.59
C GLU A 124 23.41 1.48 10.35
N GLN A 125 23.06 2.10 9.21
CA GLN A 125 23.88 2.02 8.01
C GLN A 125 25.27 2.65 8.21
N LYS A 126 26.32 1.90 7.82
CA LYS A 126 27.72 2.38 7.86
C LYS A 126 27.93 3.65 7.04
N LYS A 127 27.22 3.75 5.91
CA LYS A 127 27.11 4.98 5.13
C LYS A 127 25.74 5.59 5.48
N PRO A 128 25.69 6.71 6.23
CA PRO A 128 24.42 7.32 6.61
C PRO A 128 23.58 7.67 5.39
N ILE A 129 22.29 7.32 5.44
CA ILE A 129 21.29 7.71 4.45
C ILE A 129 20.54 8.90 5.04
N LEU A 130 21.04 10.09 4.74
CA LEU A 130 20.51 11.33 5.29
C LEU A 130 19.21 11.69 4.58
N GLY A 131 18.32 12.38 5.28
CA GLY A 131 17.06 12.83 4.73
C GLY A 131 15.89 12.51 5.66
N SER A 132 14.69 12.54 5.09
CA SER A 132 13.46 12.14 5.76
C SER A 132 12.42 11.68 4.77
N SER A 133 11.40 10.96 5.26
CA SER A 133 10.36 10.40 4.42
C SER A 133 9.05 10.20 5.19
N THR A 134 7.93 10.37 4.50
CA THR A 134 6.63 9.80 4.88
C THR A 134 6.60 8.32 4.51
N ALA A 135 5.63 7.56 5.04
CA ALA A 135 5.43 6.17 4.64
C ALA A 135 4.01 5.67 4.91
N CYS A 136 3.45 4.90 3.98
CA CYS A 136 2.18 4.20 4.14
C CYS A 136 2.35 2.72 3.78
N VAL A 137 2.04 1.81 4.69
CA VAL A 137 2.16 0.35 4.48
C VAL A 137 0.86 -0.36 4.84
N LEU A 138 0.38 -1.21 3.92
CA LEU A 138 -0.82 -2.00 4.08
C LEU A 138 -0.48 -3.49 3.98
N VAL A 139 -1.04 -4.27 4.91
CA VAL A 139 -0.88 -5.73 4.97
C VAL A 139 -2.26 -6.39 4.99
N LEU A 140 -2.57 -7.18 3.95
CA LEU A 140 -3.72 -8.05 3.92
C LEU A 140 -3.36 -9.37 4.58
N HIS A 141 -3.93 -9.65 5.75
CA HIS A 141 -3.80 -10.95 6.40
C HIS A 141 -4.81 -11.95 5.82
N ARG A 142 -4.32 -12.93 5.07
CA ARG A 142 -5.14 -13.87 4.30
C ARG A 142 -6.02 -14.77 5.16
N GLU A 143 -5.56 -15.14 6.35
CA GLU A 143 -6.30 -16.04 7.23
C GLU A 143 -7.54 -15.36 7.84
N THR A 144 -7.39 -14.11 8.29
CA THR A 144 -8.49 -13.38 8.94
C THR A 144 -9.29 -12.50 7.99
N SER A 145 -8.85 -12.36 6.73
CA SER A 145 -9.42 -11.42 5.76
C SER A 145 -9.44 -9.98 6.30
N THR A 146 -8.37 -9.58 6.97
CA THR A 146 -8.23 -8.28 7.63
C THR A 146 -7.11 -7.50 6.95
N LEU A 147 -7.37 -6.23 6.66
CA LEU A 147 -6.35 -5.28 6.23
C LEU A 147 -5.84 -4.54 7.47
N TYR A 148 -4.53 -4.56 7.67
CA TYR A 148 -3.84 -3.78 8.69
C TYR A 148 -3.03 -2.69 8.00
N THR A 149 -3.01 -1.50 8.57
CA THR A 149 -2.35 -0.33 7.96
C THR A 149 -1.45 0.38 8.97
N ALA A 150 -0.40 1.02 8.48
CA ALA A 150 0.40 1.98 9.23
C ALA A 150 0.76 3.15 8.30
N ASN A 151 0.37 4.37 8.68
CA ASN A 151 0.62 5.59 7.91
C ASN A 151 1.35 6.62 8.77
N ILE A 152 2.47 7.15 8.28
CA ILE A 152 3.16 8.30 8.85
C ILE A 152 3.31 9.39 7.79
N GLY A 153 2.74 10.57 8.06
CA GLY A 153 2.74 11.72 7.15
C GLY A 153 1.47 11.85 6.31
N ASP A 154 1.60 12.35 5.09
CA ASP A 154 0.51 12.68 4.15
C ASP A 154 0.51 11.85 2.86
N SER A 155 1.38 10.84 2.76
CA SER A 155 1.03 9.62 2.02
C SER A 155 -0.23 8.98 2.63
N GLY A 156 -0.87 8.07 1.91
CA GLY A 156 -2.11 7.50 2.44
C GLY A 156 -2.79 6.46 1.57
N PHE A 157 -4.00 6.09 2.01
CA PHE A 157 -4.84 5.12 1.31
C PHE A 157 -6.33 5.48 1.33
N ILE A 158 -7.07 4.94 0.35
CA ILE A 158 -8.53 4.97 0.24
C ILE A 158 -9.01 3.54 -0.05
N VAL A 159 -10.05 3.10 0.65
CA VAL A 159 -10.76 1.84 0.38
C VAL A 159 -12.18 2.15 -0.08
N VAL A 160 -12.51 1.69 -1.27
CA VAL A 160 -13.83 1.87 -1.90
C VAL A 160 -14.57 0.54 -1.94
N ARG A 161 -15.85 0.59 -1.55
CA ARG A 161 -16.77 -0.56 -1.55
C ARG A 161 -18.18 -0.06 -1.77
N LYS A 162 -18.89 -0.65 -2.75
CA LYS A 162 -20.27 -0.30 -3.11
C LYS A 162 -20.46 1.18 -3.46
N GLY A 163 -19.49 1.75 -4.16
CA GLY A 163 -19.49 3.14 -4.61
C GLY A 163 -19.20 4.16 -3.52
N GLU A 164 -18.77 3.73 -2.32
CA GLU A 164 -18.52 4.60 -1.17
C GLU A 164 -17.11 4.39 -0.61
N ILE A 165 -16.53 5.44 -0.05
CA ILE A 165 -15.27 5.34 0.71
C ILE A 165 -15.60 4.77 2.09
N VAL A 166 -15.21 3.52 2.33
CA VAL A 166 -15.46 2.84 3.61
C VAL A 166 -14.33 3.04 4.62
N HIS A 167 -13.10 3.26 4.15
CA HIS A 167 -11.94 3.59 4.96
C HIS A 167 -11.00 4.52 4.20
N ARG A 168 -10.33 5.43 4.92
CA ARG A 168 -9.34 6.35 4.39
C ARG A 168 -8.36 6.72 5.51
N SER A 169 -7.07 6.89 5.20
CA SER A 169 -6.09 7.43 6.14
C SER A 169 -6.30 8.93 6.37
N GLU A 170 -6.04 9.40 7.59
CA GLU A 170 -5.95 10.82 7.89
C GLU A 170 -4.52 11.32 7.64
N GLU A 171 -4.38 12.50 7.04
CA GLU A 171 -3.08 13.16 6.82
C GLU A 171 -2.52 13.61 8.17
N GLN A 172 -1.26 13.27 8.45
CA GLN A 172 -0.56 13.67 9.67
C GLN A 172 0.42 14.79 9.37
N GLN A 173 0.16 15.99 9.91
CA GLN A 173 1.00 17.17 9.69
C GLN A 173 1.24 17.94 11.01
N HIS A 174 2.44 18.48 11.16
CA HIS A 174 2.79 19.39 12.27
C HIS A 174 2.20 20.79 12.05
N TYR A 175 2.20 21.22 10.79
CA TYR A 175 1.59 22.43 10.26
C TYR A 175 1.34 22.22 8.76
N PHE A 176 0.60 23.12 8.13
CA PHE A 176 0.22 22.98 6.72
C PHE A 176 1.43 22.62 5.83
N ASN A 177 1.30 21.55 5.04
CA ASN A 177 2.32 21.05 4.12
C ASN A 177 3.66 20.74 4.81
N THR A 178 3.60 20.25 6.06
CA THR A 178 4.76 19.73 6.78
C THR A 178 4.38 18.44 7.49
N PRO A 179 4.54 17.30 6.80
CA PRO A 179 4.09 16.02 7.31
C PRO A 179 4.93 15.52 8.47
N PHE A 180 4.31 14.64 9.24
CA PHE A 180 5.04 13.72 10.09
C PHE A 180 6.01 12.90 9.24
N GLN A 181 7.23 12.71 9.72
CA GLN A 181 8.30 12.13 8.91
C GLN A 181 9.36 11.44 9.78
N LEU A 182 9.84 10.31 9.28
CA LEU A 182 11.02 9.64 9.81
C LEU A 182 12.26 10.34 9.25
N SER A 183 13.25 10.65 10.08
CA SER A 183 14.35 11.55 9.68
C SER A 183 15.70 11.16 10.25
N LEU A 184 16.73 11.19 9.40
CA LEU A 184 18.13 11.18 9.80
C LEU A 184 18.82 12.45 9.29
N PRO A 185 18.89 13.52 10.11
CA PRO A 185 19.52 14.76 9.70
C PRO A 185 21.06 14.63 9.64
N PRO A 186 21.74 15.46 8.83
CA PRO A 186 23.19 15.58 8.87
C PRO A 186 23.70 15.93 10.28
N PRO A 187 24.92 15.54 10.64
CA PRO A 187 25.54 15.94 11.91
C PRO A 187 25.45 17.46 12.14
N GLY A 188 25.09 17.86 13.36
CA GLY A 188 24.94 19.26 13.76
C GLY A 188 23.62 19.94 13.36
N HIS A 189 22.72 19.26 12.63
CA HIS A 189 21.43 19.83 12.19
C HIS A 189 20.21 19.30 12.95
N GLY A 190 20.40 18.36 13.88
CA GLY A 190 19.30 17.63 14.53
C GLY A 190 18.34 18.47 15.37
N HIS A 191 18.73 19.65 15.86
CA HIS A 191 17.85 20.49 16.68
C HIS A 191 16.76 21.22 15.87
N ASN A 192 16.93 21.34 14.55
CA ASN A 192 16.04 22.13 13.69
C ASN A 192 15.27 21.25 12.68
N VAL A 193 15.31 19.93 12.85
CA VAL A 193 14.72 18.96 11.92
C VAL A 193 13.65 18.17 12.65
N LEU A 194 12.46 18.10 12.05
CA LEU A 194 11.38 17.24 12.54
C LEU A 194 11.82 15.78 12.39
N SER A 195 11.69 15.00 13.45
CA SER A 195 12.03 13.58 13.48
C SER A 195 11.01 12.88 14.35
N ASP A 196 10.01 12.28 13.71
CA ASP A 196 8.94 11.57 14.38
C ASP A 196 9.33 10.12 14.62
N SER A 197 8.72 9.52 15.65
CA SER A 197 8.91 8.11 15.96
C SER A 197 8.02 7.26 15.04
N PRO A 198 8.46 6.07 14.58
CA PRO A 198 7.58 5.11 13.90
C PRO A 198 6.28 4.81 14.66
N GLU A 199 6.31 4.88 15.99
CA GLU A 199 5.16 4.70 16.89
C GLU A 199 4.11 5.82 16.77
N SER A 200 4.44 6.94 16.11
CA SER A 200 3.50 8.02 15.78
C SER A 200 2.67 7.72 14.53
N ALA A 201 2.98 6.65 13.80
CA ALA A 201 2.19 6.22 12.66
C ALA A 201 0.75 5.90 13.11
N ASP A 202 -0.22 6.44 12.39
CA ASP A 202 -1.62 6.05 12.56
C ASP A 202 -1.82 4.61 12.06
N THR A 203 -2.54 3.80 12.83
CA THR A 203 -2.75 2.38 12.53
C THR A 203 -4.22 2.03 12.55
N LEU A 204 -4.69 1.43 11.46
CA LEU A 204 -6.07 0.95 11.34
C LEU A 204 -6.09 -0.54 11.03
N SER A 205 -7.12 -1.24 11.51
CA SER A 205 -7.40 -2.62 11.12
C SER A 205 -8.90 -2.82 10.88
N PHE A 206 -9.25 -3.45 9.76
CA PHE A 206 -10.64 -3.67 9.38
C PHE A 206 -10.81 -4.86 8.42
N PRO A 207 -11.97 -5.54 8.44
CA PRO A 207 -12.24 -6.65 7.54
C PRO A 207 -12.46 -6.17 6.10
N VAL A 208 -11.89 -6.90 5.15
CA VAL A 208 -12.09 -6.68 3.71
C VAL A 208 -13.09 -7.67 3.12
N LYS A 209 -13.61 -7.33 1.95
CA LYS A 209 -14.52 -8.16 1.16
C LYS A 209 -13.99 -8.28 -0.25
N GLU A 210 -14.33 -9.39 -0.90
CA GLU A 210 -14.09 -9.54 -2.34
C GLU A 210 -14.72 -8.37 -3.10
N GLY A 211 -13.95 -7.82 -4.03
CA GLY A 211 -14.31 -6.66 -4.83
C GLY A 211 -14.00 -5.30 -4.22
N ASP A 212 -13.52 -5.23 -2.97
CA ASP A 212 -12.98 -3.99 -2.41
C ASP A 212 -11.82 -3.47 -3.27
N VAL A 213 -11.81 -2.16 -3.52
CA VAL A 213 -10.76 -1.46 -4.26
C VAL A 213 -9.94 -0.64 -3.29
N ILE A 214 -8.62 -0.76 -3.36
CA ILE A 214 -7.67 -0.11 -2.45
C ILE A 214 -6.70 0.72 -3.29
N LEU A 215 -6.73 2.04 -3.08
CA LEU A 215 -5.74 2.98 -3.58
C LEU A 215 -4.76 3.29 -2.46
N VAL A 216 -3.46 3.10 -2.68
CA VAL A 216 -2.38 3.62 -1.84
C VAL A 216 -1.56 4.58 -2.69
N ALA A 217 -1.31 5.79 -2.21
CA ALA A 217 -0.64 6.83 -2.99
C ALA A 217 0.16 7.79 -2.11
N THR A 218 1.08 8.51 -2.74
CA THR A 218 1.78 9.66 -2.16
C THR A 218 0.94 10.92 -2.27
N ASP A 219 1.37 11.99 -1.58
CA ASP A 219 0.68 13.29 -1.56
C ASP A 219 0.56 13.89 -2.96
N GLY A 220 1.50 13.63 -3.88
CA GLY A 220 1.42 14.04 -5.27
C GLY A 220 0.11 13.65 -5.98
N VAL A 221 -0.59 12.62 -5.51
CA VAL A 221 -1.97 12.32 -5.93
C VAL A 221 -3.00 13.09 -5.10
N PHE A 222 -2.96 13.00 -3.78
CA PHE A 222 -3.99 13.55 -2.90
C PHE A 222 -4.07 15.08 -2.92
N ASP A 223 -2.95 15.75 -3.14
CA ASP A 223 -2.85 17.21 -3.28
C ASP A 223 -3.40 17.72 -4.61
N ASN A 224 -3.46 16.86 -5.63
CA ASN A 224 -3.79 17.26 -6.99
C ASN A 224 -5.11 16.68 -7.51
N VAL A 225 -5.60 15.57 -6.98
CA VAL A 225 -6.86 14.94 -7.44
C VAL A 225 -7.93 15.02 -6.36
N PRO A 226 -9.05 15.73 -6.59
CA PRO A 226 -10.17 15.77 -5.66
C PRO A 226 -10.68 14.37 -5.32
N VAL A 227 -10.90 14.11 -4.02
CA VAL A 227 -11.36 12.81 -3.51
C VAL A 227 -12.61 12.28 -4.20
N LYS A 228 -13.52 13.17 -4.62
CA LYS A 228 -14.74 12.80 -5.37
C LYS A 228 -14.40 12.19 -6.73
N ILE A 229 -13.41 12.73 -7.43
CA ILE A 229 -12.96 12.20 -8.72
C ILE A 229 -12.26 10.86 -8.52
N LEU A 230 -11.43 10.73 -7.47
CA LEU A 230 -10.85 9.43 -7.11
C LEU A 230 -11.94 8.38 -6.87
N LEU A 231 -12.98 8.70 -6.09
CA LEU A 231 -14.11 7.81 -5.86
C LEU A 231 -14.83 7.40 -7.16
N ASP A 232 -15.09 8.38 -8.04
CA ASP A 232 -15.75 8.13 -9.33
C ASP A 232 -14.93 7.21 -10.24
N VAL A 233 -13.59 7.25 -10.19
CA VAL A 233 -12.73 6.34 -10.95
C VAL A 233 -12.63 4.97 -10.28
N LEU A 234 -12.47 4.91 -8.96
CA LEU A 234 -12.26 3.67 -8.23
C LEU A 234 -13.52 2.78 -8.20
N LYS A 235 -14.72 3.36 -8.15
CA LYS A 235 -15.97 2.57 -8.13
C LYS A 235 -16.20 1.77 -9.43
N GLU A 236 -15.65 2.20 -10.56
CA GLU A 236 -15.82 1.55 -11.86
C GLU A 236 -15.05 0.23 -11.98
N ILE A 237 -14.10 -0.02 -11.06
CA ILE A 237 -13.29 -1.24 -11.02
C ILE A 237 -13.58 -2.12 -9.80
N GLU A 238 -14.68 -1.89 -9.08
CA GLU A 238 -15.11 -2.79 -8.01
C GLU A 238 -15.34 -4.20 -8.57
N GLY A 239 -14.79 -5.21 -7.89
CA GLY A 239 -14.85 -6.60 -8.35
C GLY A 239 -13.95 -6.93 -9.54
N GLU A 240 -13.20 -5.98 -10.08
CA GLU A 240 -12.30 -6.24 -11.21
C GLU A 240 -11.08 -7.06 -10.76
N ASN A 241 -10.73 -8.07 -11.57
CA ASN A 241 -9.61 -8.97 -11.32
C ASN A 241 -8.61 -9.04 -12.47
N ASP A 242 -8.90 -8.37 -13.60
CA ASP A 242 -8.00 -8.22 -14.74
C ASP A 242 -6.91 -7.18 -14.44
N PRO A 243 -5.63 -7.59 -14.32
CA PRO A 243 -4.53 -6.67 -14.08
C PRO A 243 -4.39 -5.58 -15.16
N VAL A 244 -4.83 -5.83 -16.40
CA VAL A 244 -4.75 -4.85 -17.49
C VAL A 244 -5.67 -3.67 -17.22
N LYS A 245 -6.93 -3.94 -16.85
CA LYS A 245 -7.89 -2.88 -16.51
C LYS A 245 -7.51 -2.13 -15.24
N LEU A 246 -6.99 -2.83 -14.23
CA LEU A 246 -6.42 -2.19 -13.05
C LEU A 246 -5.26 -1.27 -13.44
N GLN A 247 -4.34 -1.73 -14.29
CA GLN A 247 -3.21 -0.92 -14.73
C GLN A 247 -3.66 0.32 -15.51
N MET A 248 -4.67 0.20 -16.39
CA MET A 248 -5.26 1.34 -17.09
C MET A 248 -5.85 2.37 -16.12
N THR A 249 -6.47 1.90 -15.02
CA THR A 249 -7.03 2.76 -13.99
C THR A 249 -5.95 3.46 -13.17
N ALA A 250 -4.91 2.74 -12.75
CA ALA A 250 -3.75 3.32 -12.09
C ALA A 250 -3.05 4.38 -12.97
N ASN A 251 -2.90 4.10 -14.27
CA ASN A 251 -2.37 5.06 -15.24
C ASN A 251 -3.26 6.30 -15.35
N THR A 252 -4.59 6.12 -15.35
CA THR A 252 -5.54 7.24 -15.42
C THR A 252 -5.42 8.15 -14.21
N ILE A 253 -5.34 7.58 -13.00
CA ILE A 253 -5.16 8.36 -11.76
C ILE A 253 -3.83 9.11 -11.78
N ALA A 254 -2.72 8.42 -12.11
CA ALA A 254 -1.40 9.04 -12.13
C ALA A 254 -1.28 10.15 -13.20
N LEU A 255 -1.84 9.94 -14.40
CA LEU A 255 -1.85 10.95 -15.47
C LEU A 255 -2.74 12.15 -15.11
N MET A 256 -3.87 11.91 -14.46
CA MET A 256 -4.74 12.98 -13.96
C MET A 256 -4.03 13.81 -12.89
N ALA A 257 -3.42 13.17 -11.89
CA ALA A 257 -2.62 13.83 -10.87
C ALA A 257 -1.52 14.68 -11.50
N ARG A 258 -0.80 14.12 -12.48
CA ARG A 258 0.25 14.85 -13.20
C ARG A 258 -0.31 16.03 -14.00
N SER A 259 -1.39 15.85 -14.74
CA SER A 259 -1.95 16.93 -15.55
C SER A 259 -2.43 18.08 -14.67
N LEU A 260 -3.11 17.77 -13.56
CA LEU A 260 -3.64 18.76 -12.63
C LEU A 260 -2.55 19.42 -11.81
N SER A 261 -1.43 18.74 -11.53
CA SER A 261 -0.31 19.30 -10.78
C SER A 261 0.38 20.47 -11.48
N PHE A 262 0.34 20.51 -12.82
CA PHE A 262 0.90 21.59 -13.63
C PHE A 262 -0.13 22.62 -14.12
N ASP A 263 -1.41 22.47 -13.76
CA ASP A 263 -2.44 23.45 -14.10
C ASP A 263 -2.41 24.61 -13.08
N SER A 264 -2.04 25.81 -13.51
CA SER A 264 -1.92 27.00 -12.65
C SER A 264 -3.26 27.61 -12.22
N GLU A 265 -4.33 27.34 -12.97
CA GLU A 265 -5.67 27.90 -12.74
C GLU A 265 -6.56 26.94 -11.93
N PHE A 266 -6.17 25.67 -11.85
CA PHE A 266 -6.90 24.65 -11.11
C PHE A 266 -6.86 24.90 -9.59
N MET A 267 -8.02 24.91 -8.95
CA MET A 267 -8.11 24.91 -7.49
C MET A 267 -7.94 23.50 -6.95
N SER A 268 -6.68 23.07 -6.84
CA SER A 268 -6.30 21.76 -6.31
C SER A 268 -6.69 21.58 -4.84
N PRO A 269 -6.85 20.32 -4.37
CA PRO A 269 -6.96 20.01 -2.95
C PRO A 269 -5.91 20.74 -2.11
N PHE A 270 -4.65 20.76 -2.56
CA PHE A 270 -3.57 21.51 -1.94
C PHE A 270 -3.87 23.01 -1.85
N ALA A 271 -4.19 23.65 -2.98
CA ALA A 271 -4.45 25.09 -3.01
C ALA A 271 -5.67 25.49 -2.14
N ILE A 272 -6.71 24.64 -2.11
CA ILE A 272 -7.85 24.82 -1.21
C ILE A 272 -7.41 24.73 0.25
N ASN A 273 -6.59 23.73 0.60
CA ASN A 273 -6.10 23.55 1.97
C ASN A 273 -5.13 24.68 2.39
N ALA A 274 -4.28 25.15 1.48
CA ALA A 274 -3.42 26.31 1.68
C ALA A 274 -4.24 27.55 2.06
N ARG A 275 -5.32 27.83 1.31
CA ARG A 275 -6.20 28.97 1.59
C ARG A 275 -6.92 28.86 2.93
N ARG A 276 -7.32 27.65 3.32
CA ARG A 276 -7.88 27.39 4.67
C ARG A 276 -6.88 27.69 5.79
N ASN A 277 -5.59 27.57 5.48
CA ASN A 277 -4.48 27.92 6.36
C ASN A 277 -3.97 29.36 6.14
N ASN A 278 -4.78 30.24 5.52
CA ASN A 278 -4.45 31.64 5.23
C ASN A 278 -3.26 31.86 4.29
N ILE A 279 -2.91 30.87 3.47
CA ILE A 279 -1.88 30.95 2.44
C ILE A 279 -2.57 31.15 1.09
N ASN A 280 -2.28 32.26 0.41
CA ASN A 280 -2.85 32.53 -0.90
C ASN A 280 -2.15 31.67 -1.97
N ALA A 281 -2.74 30.52 -2.29
CA ALA A 281 -2.28 29.62 -3.35
C ALA A 281 -3.36 29.40 -4.42
N THR A 282 -2.92 29.09 -5.63
CA THR A 282 -3.70 28.66 -6.80
C THR A 282 -2.90 27.61 -7.56
N GLY A 283 -3.58 26.81 -8.37
CA GLY A 283 -2.97 25.81 -9.22
C GLY A 283 -2.76 24.48 -8.52
N GLY A 284 -2.24 23.51 -9.28
CA GLY A 284 -1.70 22.27 -8.77
C GLY A 284 -0.39 22.43 -7.99
N LYS A 285 0.02 21.35 -7.34
CA LYS A 285 1.31 21.21 -6.66
C LYS A 285 2.17 20.21 -7.46
N PRO A 286 3.10 20.67 -8.32
CA PRO A 286 4.00 19.77 -9.03
C PRO A 286 4.79 18.90 -8.06
N ASP A 287 4.57 17.58 -8.13
CA ASP A 287 5.19 16.62 -7.24
C ASP A 287 5.55 15.29 -7.92
N ASP A 288 6.33 14.49 -7.21
CA ASP A 288 6.49 13.08 -7.51
C ASP A 288 5.14 12.36 -7.28
N ILE A 289 4.78 11.43 -8.16
CA ILE A 289 3.47 10.79 -8.16
C ILE A 289 3.65 9.29 -8.11
N THR A 290 3.06 8.65 -7.09
CA THR A 290 3.02 7.19 -6.97
C THR A 290 1.62 6.70 -6.66
N VAL A 291 1.15 5.73 -7.45
CA VAL A 291 -0.14 5.06 -7.33
C VAL A 291 0.11 3.56 -7.24
N VAL A 292 -0.26 2.95 -6.12
CA VAL A 292 -0.40 1.50 -5.97
C VAL A 292 -1.88 1.19 -5.84
N LEU A 293 -2.43 0.49 -6.83
CA LEU A 293 -3.85 0.16 -6.90
C LEU A 293 -4.01 -1.35 -6.75
N ALA A 294 -4.95 -1.77 -5.91
CA ALA A 294 -5.24 -3.18 -5.67
C ALA A 294 -6.74 -3.46 -5.59
N THR A 295 -7.14 -4.67 -5.97
CA THR A 295 -8.46 -5.23 -5.64
C THR A 295 -8.33 -6.49 -4.80
N ILE A 296 -9.32 -6.72 -3.94
CA ILE A 296 -9.44 -7.96 -3.17
C ILE A 296 -10.14 -9.01 -4.03
N VAL A 297 -9.46 -10.13 -4.28
CA VAL A 297 -10.04 -11.31 -4.94
C VAL A 297 -9.92 -12.51 -4.00
N ALA A 298 -10.90 -13.41 -4.04
CA ALA A 298 -10.90 -14.66 -3.29
C ALA A 298 -10.79 -15.84 -4.27
#